data_AF-A0A7J8QZT7-F1
#
_entry.id   AF-A0A7J8QZT7-F1
#
_cell.length_a   1.000
_cell.length_b   1.000
_cell.length_c   1.000
_cell.angle_alpha   90.00
_cell.angle_beta   90.00
_cell.angle_gamma   90.00
#
_symmetry.space_group_name_H-M   'P 1'
#
loop_
_entity.id
_entity.type
_entity.pdbx_description
1 polymer ?
#
loop_
_entity_poly.entity_id
_entity_poly.type
_entity_poly.pdbx_seq_one_letter_code
_entity_poly.pdbx_strand_id
1 'polypeptide(L)' 'METKLNEKRMEKVRGRCGFASGIEVGVTRSKDGLSVGWKGEYVVQLRSFSTNHIDVEILKKEGISAWRLT' A
#
# COMPACT_ATOMS: atom_id res chain seq x y z
N MET A 1 -4.75 -4.54 -1.73
CA MET A 1 -6.00 -5.04 -1.13
C MET A 1 -7.06 -3.98 -1.29
N GLU A 2 -8.25 -4.35 -1.75
CA GLU A 2 -9.42 -3.44 -1.77
C GLU A 2 -10.13 -3.45 -0.42
N THR A 3 -10.60 -2.28 0.01
CA THR A 3 -11.05 -2.04 1.38
C THR A 3 -12.26 -1.13 1.40
N LYS A 4 -13.21 -1.44 2.29
CA LYS A 4 -14.39 -0.58 2.57
C LYS A 4 -14.13 0.37 3.75
N LEU A 5 -12.86 0.63 4.04
CA LEU A 5 -12.43 1.38 5.21
C LEU A 5 -11.77 2.68 4.74
N ASN A 6 -11.92 3.73 5.53
CA ASN A 6 -11.18 4.96 5.29
C ASN A 6 -9.70 4.79 5.70
N GLU A 7 -8.85 5.70 5.22
CA GLU A 7 -7.39 5.70 5.45
C GLU A 7 -7.01 5.49 6.93
N LYS A 8 -7.69 6.20 7.85
CA LYS A 8 -7.41 6.15 9.30
C LYS A 8 -7.74 4.79 9.91
N ARG A 9 -8.80 4.12 9.42
CA ARG A 9 -9.16 2.77 9.89
C ARG A 9 -8.23 1.74 9.26
N MET A 10 -7.83 1.93 8.01
CA MET A 10 -6.87 1.03 7.35
C MET A 10 -5.50 1.06 8.00
N GLU A 11 -4.99 2.23 8.38
CA GLU A 11 -3.75 2.33 9.13
C GLU A 11 -3.76 1.50 10.42
N LYS A 12 -4.87 1.53 11.16
CA LYS A 12 -5.03 0.71 12.38
C LYS A 12 -5.07 -0.78 12.07
N VAL A 13 -5.75 -1.19 11.00
CA VAL A 13 -5.79 -2.60 10.57
C VAL A 13 -4.40 -3.06 10.15
N ARG A 14 -3.69 -2.25 9.36
CA ARG A 14 -2.33 -2.50 8.90
C ARG A 14 -1.38 -2.71 10.08
N GLY A 15 -1.43 -1.84 11.08
CA GLY A 15 -0.67 -1.97 12.32
C GLY A 15 -0.99 -3.26 13.08
N ARG A 16 -2.28 -3.64 13.19
CA ARG A 16 -2.70 -4.91 13.82
C ARG A 16 -2.24 -6.16 13.06
N CYS A 17 -2.10 -6.06 11.74
CA CYS A 17 -1.57 -7.14 10.89
C CYS A 17 -0.02 -7.21 10.90
N GLY A 18 0.66 -6.27 11.56
CA GLY A 18 2.13 -6.27 11.65
C GLY A 18 2.84 -5.70 10.42
N PHE A 19 2.12 -4.99 9.54
CA PHE A 19 2.71 -4.24 8.44
C PHE A 19 3.11 -2.85 8.95
N ALA A 20 4.42 -2.61 9.09
CA ALA A 20 4.93 -1.36 9.64
C ALA A 20 4.76 -0.18 8.67
N SER A 21 4.84 -0.45 7.37
CA SER A 21 4.76 0.56 6.32
C SER A 21 3.60 0.25 5.38
N GLY A 22 3.00 1.29 4.81
CA GLY A 22 1.95 1.13 3.82
C GLY A 22 1.49 2.42 3.18
N ILE A 23 0.77 2.28 2.08
CA ILE A 23 0.12 3.33 1.31
C ILE A 23 -1.38 3.04 1.35
N GLU A 24 -2.15 4.04 1.74
CA GLU A 24 -3.61 3.98 1.75
C GLU A 24 -4.14 5.00 0.74
N VAL A 25 -4.86 4.53 -0.27
CA VAL A 25 -5.60 5.36 -1.21
C VAL A 25 -7.05 5.35 -0.78
N GLY A 26 -7.42 6.36 0.01
CA GLY A 26 -8.80 6.58 0.41
C GLY A 26 -9.64 7.07 -0.76
N VAL A 27 -10.88 6.60 -0.83
CA VAL A 27 -11.89 7.15 -1.74
C VAL A 27 -12.87 7.96 -0.91
N THR A 28 -13.28 9.13 -1.41
CA THR A 28 -14.25 10.02 -0.76
C THR A 28 -15.58 9.30 -0.45
N ARG A 29 -15.90 8.25 -1.21
CA ARG A 29 -17.02 7.33 -0.95
C ARG A 29 -16.53 6.10 -0.18
N SER A 30 -17.32 5.71 0.81
CA SER A 30 -17.01 4.73 1.86
C SER A 30 -16.77 3.28 1.43
N LYS A 31 -16.55 2.99 0.14
CA LYS A 31 -16.65 1.62 -0.38
C LYS A 31 -15.42 1.06 -1.11
N ASP A 32 -14.50 1.88 -1.60
CA ASP A 32 -13.53 1.37 -2.60
C ASP A 32 -12.09 1.86 -2.36
N GLY A 33 -11.64 1.90 -1.10
CA GLY A 33 -10.26 2.29 -0.77
C GLY A 33 -9.25 1.20 -1.11
N LEU A 34 -8.08 1.57 -1.62
CA LEU A 34 -6.99 0.63 -1.87
C LEU A 34 -5.90 0.75 -0.81
N SER A 35 -5.33 -0.39 -0.42
CA SER A 35 -4.27 -0.49 0.58
C SER A 35 -3.14 -1.37 0.10
N VAL A 36 -1.90 -0.90 0.29
CA VAL A 36 -0.67 -1.67 0.11
C VAL A 36 0.13 -1.57 1.39
N GLY A 37 0.38 -2.70 2.05
CA GLY A 37 1.17 -2.78 3.29
C GLY A 37 2.34 -3.75 3.13
N TRP A 38 3.49 -3.39 3.70
CA TRP A 38 4.69 -4.24 3.67
C TRP A 38 5.43 -4.22 5.01
N LYS A 39 6.32 -5.20 5.16
CA LYS A 39 7.16 -5.42 6.34
C LYS A 39 8.58 -5.73 5.89
N GLY A 40 9.58 -5.31 6.68
CA GLY A 40 10.99 -5.54 6.38
C GLY A 40 11.62 -4.39 5.61
N GLU A 41 12.88 -4.56 5.21
CA GLU A 41 13.68 -3.54 4.54
C GLU A 41 13.43 -3.49 3.03
N TYR A 42 12.19 -3.23 2.64
CA TYR A 42 11.81 -2.94 1.26
C TYR A 42 11.69 -1.43 1.06
N VAL A 43 12.31 -0.93 0.00
CA VAL A 43 12.11 0.44 -0.49
C VAL A 43 10.98 0.37 -1.50
N VAL A 44 9.81 0.88 -1.12
CA VAL A 44 8.63 0.94 -2.01
C VAL A 44 8.49 2.36 -2.53
N GLN A 45 8.51 2.50 -3.85
CA GLN A 45 8.33 3.76 -4.55
C GLN A 45 6.97 3.78 -5.24
N LEU A 46 6.14 4.76 -4.91
CA LEU A 46 4.85 4.98 -5.57
C LEU A 46 5.08 5.69 -6.90
N ARG A 47 4.68 5.06 -8.02
CA ARG A 47 4.77 5.65 -9.36
C ARG A 47 3.51 6.41 -9.73
N SER A 48 2.36 5.78 -9.53
CA SER A 48 1.06 6.38 -9.78
C SER A 48 -0.02 5.74 -8.94
N PHE A 49 -1.08 6.47 -8.68
CA PHE A 49 -2.28 5.91 -8.07
C PHE A 49 -3.53 6.57 -8.63
N SER A 50 -4.62 5.83 -8.60
CA SER A 50 -5.97 6.32 -8.79
C SER A 50 -6.88 5.66 -7.75
N THR A 51 -8.14 6.06 -7.73
CA THR A 51 -9.20 5.43 -6.92
C THR A 51 -9.16 3.89 -6.98
N ASN A 52 -8.84 3.32 -8.15
CA ASN A 52 -8.96 1.88 -8.41
C ASN A 52 -7.62 1.23 -8.84
N HIS A 53 -6.49 1.93 -8.74
CA HIS A 53 -5.20 1.41 -9.20
C HIS A 53 -4.05 1.96 -8.35
N ILE A 54 -3.09 1.11 -7.99
CA ILE A 54 -1.86 1.52 -7.31
C ILE A 54 -0.68 0.88 -8.04
N ASP A 55 0.17 1.73 -8.63
CA ASP A 55 1.41 1.31 -9.28
C ASP A 55 2.59 1.61 -8.36
N VAL A 56 3.25 0.57 -7.87
CA VAL A 56 4.40 0.68 -6.98
C VAL A 56 5.56 -0.18 -7.48
N GLU A 57 6.76 0.35 -7.29
CA GLU A 57 8.02 -0.35 -7.52
C GLU A 57 8.65 -0.70 -6.17
N ILE A 58 8.98 -1.98 -5.98
CA ILE A 58 9.52 -2.52 -4.74
C ILE A 58 10.98 -2.90 -4.99
N LEU A 59 11.89 -2.23 -4.32
CA LEU A 59 13.32 -2.45 -4.39
C LEU A 59 13.80 -3.12 -3.10
N LYS A 60 14.53 -4.23 -3.22
CA LYS A 60 15.24 -4.82 -2.09
C LYS A 60 16.53 -4.04 -1.81
N LYS A 61 16.81 -3.73 -0.55
CA LYS A 61 17.99 -2.96 -0.09
C LYS A 61 19.33 -3.50 -0.59
N GLU A 62 19.44 -4.81 -0.80
CA GLU A 62 20.68 -5.49 -1.26
C GLU A 62 20.81 -5.61 -2.79
N GLY A 63 19.90 -5.00 -3.56
CA GLY A 63 20.07 -4.84 -5.00
C GLY A 63 19.56 -5.99 -5.87
N ILE A 64 19.05 -5.58 -7.03
CA ILE A 64 18.64 -6.37 -8.22
C ILE A 64 17.21 -6.93 -8.22
N SER A 65 16.58 -7.21 -7.07
CA SER A 65 15.15 -7.59 -7.08
C SER A 65 14.24 -6.36 -7.06
N ALA A 66 13.86 -5.89 -8.25
CA ALA A 66 12.80 -4.89 -8.42
C ALA A 66 11.50 -5.61 -8.82
N TRP A 67 10.50 -5.61 -7.95
CA TRP A 67 9.15 -6.05 -8.32
C TRP A 67 8.27 -4.84 -8.62
N ARG A 68 7.31 -5.01 -9.52
CA ARG A 68 6.29 -4.00 -9.78
C ARG A 68 4.92 -4.59 -9.48
N LEU A 69 4.13 -3.84 -8.73
CA LEU A 69 2.72 -4.13 -8.49
C LEU A 69 1.89 -3.04 -9.16
N THR A 70 0.80 -3.44 -9.82
CA THR A 70 -0.15 -2.58 -10.53
C THR A 70 -1.57 -2.99 -10.14
#